data_AF-A0A0H5RDB2-F1
#
_entry.id   AF-A0A0H5RDB2-F1
#
_cell.length_a   1.000
_cell.length_b   1.000
_cell.length_c   1.000
_cell.angle_alpha   90.00
_cell.angle_beta   90.00
_cell.angle_gamma   90.00
#
_symmetry.space_group_name_H-M   'P 1'
#
loop_
_entity.id
_entity.type
_entity.pdbx_description
1 polymer ?
#
loop_
_entity_poly.entity_id
_entity_poly.type
_entity_poly.pdbx_seq_one_letter_code
_entity_poly.pdbx_strand_id
1 'polypeptide(L)'
;MGLSHPVDCKVVQNFVKNGLVAGSASMQGYRPTMEDAMTVVLGLENHPNAYFFAIYDGHGGHEAAIFAKKEIVKKINLLKVIDEKGIRQAVAETDQEFLHHTNDQRKHGSCAIISIVNRVNDRYDVICANIGDSRIIIGSVPKNPGGKVSFNVLTEDHKPELEREKQRIIKAGGFVDSGRVDGTLAVSRALGDWLYKCDTSLLSSEQKVISVPEFSRGSLTSNDFLLLACDGIFESLNNETVASTVGRHLAETKFDDPSSTLVSLLDASLDAGSKDNMSGILITFAKKDRYSRKKRFVQSKLGRDITQLAPVQRKQFARAYCTFAKSEGFEKDAVEYLQLLDCEKSFIPKLKGKISGNVSHSRHRKRRPYDFLKMGIAVFIVFVAITLSLSVARNFEFMSI
;
A
#
# COMPACT_ATOMS: atom_id res chain seq x y z
N MET A 1 -23.37 -0.61 5.55
CA MET A 1 -23.29 -1.01 6.98
C MET A 1 -22.00 -1.80 7.18
N GLY A 2 -21.29 -1.56 8.29
CA GLY A 2 -20.08 -2.30 8.66
C GLY A 2 -20.37 -3.72 9.17
N LEU A 3 -19.32 -4.48 9.41
CA LEU A 3 -19.37 -5.80 10.05
C LEU A 3 -19.79 -5.66 11.52
N SER A 4 -20.33 -6.73 12.11
CA SER A 4 -20.62 -6.76 13.55
C SER A 4 -19.37 -6.94 14.41
N HIS A 5 -18.31 -7.53 13.83
CA HIS A 5 -17.04 -7.82 14.48
C HIS A 5 -15.89 -7.46 13.55
N PRO A 6 -14.74 -7.00 14.08
CA PRO A 6 -13.63 -6.54 13.27
C PRO A 6 -12.82 -7.70 12.72
N VAL A 7 -12.43 -7.60 11.45
CA VAL A 7 -11.34 -8.42 10.90
C VAL A 7 -10.02 -7.84 11.41
N ASP A 8 -9.62 -8.27 12.61
CA ASP A 8 -8.46 -7.78 13.38
C ASP A 8 -7.16 -8.56 13.09
N CYS A 9 -7.18 -9.50 12.14
CA CYS A 9 -5.95 -10.04 11.58
C CYS A 9 -5.19 -8.95 10.83
N LYS A 10 -3.87 -9.06 10.80
CA LYS A 10 -3.01 -8.02 10.25
C LYS A 10 -2.05 -8.61 9.23
N VAL A 11 -1.74 -7.84 8.21
CA VAL A 11 -0.67 -8.16 7.27
C VAL A 11 0.48 -7.22 7.52
N VAL A 12 1.65 -7.77 7.79
CA VAL A 12 2.85 -7.01 8.17
C VAL A 12 4.06 -7.39 7.34
N GLN A 13 4.94 -6.43 7.08
CA GLN A 13 6.18 -6.66 6.36
C GLN A 13 7.27 -5.68 6.80
N ASN A 14 8.49 -6.17 6.96
CA ASN A 14 9.67 -5.33 7.16
C ASN A 14 10.54 -5.29 5.89
N PHE A 15 11.21 -4.16 5.69
CA PHE A 15 12.08 -3.86 4.56
C PHE A 15 13.39 -3.26 5.10
N VAL A 16 14.52 -3.64 4.51
CA VAL A 16 15.85 -3.10 4.90
C VAL A 16 16.72 -2.88 3.68
N LYS A 17 17.28 -1.67 3.57
CA LYS A 17 18.32 -1.32 2.61
C LYS A 17 19.18 -0.18 3.14
N ASN A 18 20.51 -0.32 3.08
CA ASN A 18 21.50 0.72 3.37
C ASN A 18 21.29 1.47 4.71
N GLY A 19 20.95 0.75 5.78
CA GLY A 19 20.73 1.34 7.11
C GLY A 19 19.38 2.06 7.30
N LEU A 20 18.46 1.94 6.34
CA LEU A 20 17.04 2.28 6.52
C LEU A 20 16.24 1.00 6.74
N VAL A 21 15.41 1.00 7.77
CA VAL A 21 14.43 -0.05 8.07
C VAL A 21 13.03 0.54 7.93
N ALA A 22 12.14 -0.12 7.20
CA ALA A 22 10.73 0.25 7.14
C ALA A 22 9.86 -0.95 7.52
N GLY A 23 8.75 -0.70 8.20
CA GLY A 23 7.69 -1.65 8.44
C GLY A 23 6.40 -1.15 7.80
N SER A 24 5.58 -2.05 7.29
CA SER A 24 4.20 -1.77 6.90
C SER A 24 3.26 -2.70 7.65
N ALA A 25 2.06 -2.21 7.98
CA ALA A 25 0.98 -3.00 8.56
C ALA A 25 -0.38 -2.55 8.02
N SER A 26 -1.28 -3.50 7.79
CA SER A 26 -2.69 -3.23 7.48
C SER A 26 -3.65 -4.13 8.27
N MET A 27 -4.83 -3.61 8.56
CA MET A 27 -5.94 -4.29 9.24
C MET A 27 -7.27 -3.81 8.65
N GLN A 28 -8.16 -4.72 8.27
CA GLN A 28 -9.45 -4.35 7.67
C GLN A 28 -10.42 -3.75 8.70
N GLY A 29 -10.39 -4.19 9.95
CA GLY A 29 -11.26 -3.64 10.99
C GLY A 29 -12.74 -3.96 10.74
N TYR A 30 -13.63 -3.00 11.00
CA TYR A 30 -15.08 -3.20 10.89
C TYR A 30 -15.65 -2.96 9.49
N ARG A 31 -14.85 -2.46 8.53
CA ARG A 31 -15.31 -2.28 7.16
C ARG A 31 -15.57 -3.63 6.49
N PRO A 32 -16.55 -3.72 5.57
CA PRO A 32 -16.83 -4.97 4.84
C PRO A 32 -15.72 -5.35 3.86
N THR A 33 -14.95 -4.38 3.39
CA THR A 33 -13.86 -4.49 2.43
C THR A 33 -12.61 -3.81 2.99
N MET A 34 -11.43 -4.25 2.52
CA MET A 34 -10.17 -3.52 2.65
C MET A 34 -9.98 -2.70 1.38
N GLU A 35 -10.01 -1.37 1.49
CA GLU A 35 -9.88 -0.46 0.35
C GLU A 35 -8.54 0.27 0.32
N ASP A 36 -7.78 0.28 1.43
CA ASP A 36 -6.43 0.85 1.40
C ASP A 36 -5.44 -0.02 0.60
N ALA A 37 -4.42 0.67 0.09
CA ALA A 37 -3.26 0.07 -0.53
C ALA A 37 -1.98 0.79 -0.05
N MET A 38 -0.85 0.08 -0.07
CA MET A 38 0.45 0.65 0.29
C MET A 38 1.52 0.32 -0.74
N THR A 39 2.50 1.22 -0.86
CA THR A 39 3.73 1.01 -1.63
C THR A 39 4.95 1.30 -0.77
N VAL A 40 5.89 0.37 -0.73
CA VAL A 40 7.20 0.52 -0.08
C VAL A 40 8.27 0.09 -1.08
N VAL A 41 9.08 1.03 -1.55
CA VAL A 41 10.20 0.75 -2.46
C VAL A 41 11.48 1.34 -1.90
N LEU A 42 12.39 0.46 -1.46
CA LEU A 42 13.69 0.89 -0.99
C LEU A 42 14.67 0.98 -2.17
N GLY A 43 14.80 2.16 -2.76
CA GLY A 43 15.70 2.48 -3.86
C GLY A 43 15.00 2.20 -5.17
N LEU A 44 14.48 3.27 -5.77
CA LEU A 44 13.92 3.27 -7.11
C LEU A 44 15.00 2.86 -8.14
N GLU A 45 14.59 2.22 -9.23
CA GLU A 45 15.52 1.68 -10.23
C GLU A 45 16.39 2.77 -10.86
N ASN A 46 15.77 3.88 -11.27
CA ASN A 46 16.48 5.02 -11.85
C ASN A 46 17.01 6.00 -10.79
N HIS A 47 16.57 5.85 -9.53
CA HIS A 47 16.97 6.69 -8.40
C HIS A 47 17.33 5.82 -7.19
N PRO A 48 18.46 5.09 -7.22
CA PRO A 48 18.77 4.06 -6.23
C PRO A 48 18.93 4.57 -4.79
N ASN A 49 19.15 5.88 -4.63
CA ASN A 49 19.25 6.57 -3.34
C ASN A 49 17.91 7.14 -2.83
N ALA A 50 16.85 7.06 -3.63
CA ALA A 50 15.51 7.52 -3.28
C ALA A 50 14.65 6.35 -2.80
N TYR A 51 14.13 6.49 -1.58
CA TYR A 51 13.18 5.56 -0.98
C TYR A 51 11.77 6.11 -1.13
N PHE A 52 10.86 5.32 -1.68
CA PHE A 52 9.48 5.71 -1.95
C PHE A 52 8.53 4.98 -0.98
N PHE A 53 7.69 5.75 -0.30
CA PHE A 53 6.65 5.24 0.58
C PHE A 53 5.33 5.92 0.22
N ALA A 54 4.24 5.16 0.16
CA ALA A 54 2.92 5.74 -0.01
C ALA A 54 1.82 4.88 0.61
N ILE A 55 0.81 5.55 1.16
CA ILE A 55 -0.47 4.96 1.55
C ILE A 55 -1.55 5.58 0.65
N TYR A 56 -2.44 4.72 0.18
CA TYR A 56 -3.61 5.07 -0.61
C TYR A 56 -4.82 4.59 0.15
N ASP A 57 -5.65 5.50 0.64
CA ASP A 57 -6.86 5.18 1.39
C ASP A 57 -8.02 5.24 0.41
N GLY A 58 -8.68 4.12 0.18
CA GLY A 58 -9.66 3.95 -0.89
C GLY A 58 -11.09 4.16 -0.39
N HIS A 59 -11.95 4.76 -1.23
CA HIS A 59 -13.36 4.91 -0.90
C HIS A 59 -14.28 4.69 -2.11
N GLY A 60 -15.46 4.17 -1.81
CA GLY A 60 -16.43 3.78 -2.84
C GLY A 60 -15.98 2.55 -3.64
N GLY A 61 -14.91 1.86 -3.21
CA GLY A 61 -14.23 0.76 -3.88
C GLY A 61 -12.71 0.96 -3.95
N HIS A 62 -11.96 -0.13 -4.11
CA HIS A 62 -10.48 -0.13 -3.99
C HIS A 62 -9.71 0.16 -5.30
N GLU A 63 -10.40 0.29 -6.44
CA GLU A 63 -9.75 0.36 -7.76
C GLU A 63 -8.87 1.59 -7.94
N ALA A 64 -9.30 2.75 -7.43
CA ALA A 64 -8.50 3.98 -7.46
C ALA A 64 -7.19 3.82 -6.66
N ALA A 65 -7.28 3.24 -5.46
CA ALA A 65 -6.12 2.98 -4.60
C ALA A 65 -5.14 1.99 -5.23
N ILE A 66 -5.65 0.89 -5.81
CA ILE A 66 -4.83 -0.12 -6.50
C ILE A 66 -4.17 0.46 -7.75
N PHE A 67 -4.88 1.28 -8.53
CA PHE A 67 -4.32 1.95 -9.71
C PHE A 67 -3.22 2.93 -9.31
N ALA A 68 -3.49 3.80 -8.33
CA ALA A 68 -2.53 4.77 -7.80
C ALA A 68 -1.26 4.10 -7.28
N LYS A 69 -1.41 3.02 -6.48
CA LYS A 69 -0.31 2.17 -6.00
C LYS A 69 0.60 1.67 -7.13
N LYS A 70 0.02 1.29 -8.26
CA LYS A 70 0.76 0.71 -9.38
C LYS A 70 1.45 1.77 -10.24
N GLU A 71 0.80 2.90 -10.48
CA GLU A 71 1.23 3.84 -11.52
C GLU A 71 2.04 5.03 -10.99
N ILE A 72 1.75 5.58 -9.80
CA ILE A 72 2.47 6.75 -9.28
C ILE A 72 3.96 6.47 -9.10
N VAL A 73 4.29 5.32 -8.49
CA VAL A 73 5.70 4.93 -8.25
C VAL A 73 6.47 4.73 -9.56
N LYS A 74 5.82 4.22 -10.61
CA LYS A 74 6.45 4.05 -11.93
C LYS A 74 6.74 5.40 -12.57
N LYS A 75 5.76 6.31 -12.57
CA LYS A 75 5.93 7.65 -13.13
C LYS A 75 7.03 8.43 -12.39
N ILE A 76 7.06 8.35 -11.06
CA ILE A 76 8.13 8.95 -10.25
C ILE A 76 9.50 8.33 -10.55
N ASN A 77 9.57 7.01 -10.73
CA ASN A 77 10.80 6.33 -11.14
C ASN A 77 11.32 6.82 -12.51
N LEU A 78 10.44 7.28 -13.41
CA LEU A 78 10.83 7.78 -14.73
C LEU A 78 11.24 9.26 -14.75
N LEU A 79 11.06 10.00 -13.65
CA LEU A 79 11.47 11.40 -13.59
C LEU A 79 12.98 11.55 -13.74
N LYS A 80 13.45 12.62 -14.40
CA LYS A 80 14.88 12.95 -14.44
C LYS A 80 15.42 13.37 -13.07
N VAL A 81 14.62 14.12 -12.32
CA VAL A 81 14.87 14.56 -10.96
C VAL A 81 13.56 14.41 -10.19
N ILE A 82 13.61 13.85 -8.99
CA ILE A 82 12.43 13.74 -8.13
C ILE A 82 12.30 15.05 -7.33
N ASP A 83 11.44 15.94 -7.83
CA ASP A 83 11.08 17.20 -7.19
C ASP A 83 9.54 17.34 -7.10
N GLU A 84 9.07 18.41 -6.44
CA GLU A 84 7.63 18.65 -6.27
C GLU A 84 6.89 18.77 -7.60
N LYS A 85 7.54 19.34 -8.63
CA LYS A 85 6.94 19.51 -9.95
C LYS A 85 6.71 18.16 -10.62
N GLY A 86 7.73 17.31 -10.62
CA GLY A 86 7.67 15.95 -11.16
C GLY A 86 6.67 15.07 -10.41
N ILE A 87 6.63 15.16 -9.07
CA ILE A 87 5.64 14.42 -8.26
C ILE A 87 4.22 14.90 -8.59
N ARG A 88 4.01 16.22 -8.68
CA ARG A 88 2.70 16.81 -9.04
C ARG A 88 2.25 16.32 -10.42
N GLN A 89 3.16 16.28 -11.39
CA GLN A 89 2.89 15.78 -12.73
C GLN A 89 2.54 14.27 -12.72
N ALA A 90 3.34 13.45 -12.03
CA ALA A 90 3.10 12.01 -11.92
C ALA A 90 1.72 11.68 -11.31
N VAL A 91 1.31 12.44 -10.29
CA VAL A 91 -0.02 12.33 -9.69
C VAL A 91 -1.11 12.76 -10.68
N ALA A 92 -0.96 13.93 -11.30
CA ALA A 92 -1.96 14.46 -12.23
C ALA A 92 -2.18 13.53 -13.43
N GLU A 93 -1.11 13.00 -14.02
CA GLU A 93 -1.18 12.03 -15.12
C GLU A 93 -1.87 10.74 -14.66
N THR A 94 -1.55 10.23 -13.46
CA THR A 94 -2.21 9.04 -12.92
C THR A 94 -3.72 9.27 -12.72
N ASP A 95 -4.11 10.42 -12.18
CA ASP A 95 -5.52 10.75 -11.99
C ASP A 95 -6.25 10.85 -13.34
N GLN A 96 -5.67 11.55 -14.32
CA GLN A 96 -6.25 11.65 -15.66
C GLN A 96 -6.41 10.29 -16.34
N GLU A 97 -5.39 9.43 -16.30
CA GLU A 97 -5.46 8.07 -16.83
C GLU A 97 -6.59 7.26 -16.18
N PHE A 98 -6.75 7.36 -14.85
CA PHE A 98 -7.80 6.64 -14.14
C PHE A 98 -9.20 7.17 -14.48
N LEU A 99 -9.38 8.49 -14.62
CA LEU A 99 -10.65 9.12 -14.99
C LEU A 99 -11.10 8.73 -16.42
N HIS A 100 -10.17 8.37 -17.30
CA HIS A 100 -10.45 7.89 -18.65
C HIS A 100 -10.89 6.42 -18.71
N HIS A 101 -10.83 5.66 -17.61
CA HIS A 101 -11.44 4.32 -17.58
C HIS A 101 -12.94 4.41 -17.90
N THR A 102 -13.42 3.56 -18.81
CA THR A 102 -14.80 3.62 -19.32
C THR A 102 -15.81 2.85 -18.48
N ASN A 103 -15.36 2.18 -17.43
CA ASN A 103 -16.21 1.41 -16.52
C ASN A 103 -16.63 2.25 -15.30
N ASP A 104 -17.54 1.72 -14.50
CA ASP A 104 -18.01 2.39 -13.28
C ASP A 104 -16.91 2.58 -12.21
N GLN A 105 -15.75 1.96 -12.36
CA GLN A 105 -14.66 2.03 -11.36
C GLN A 105 -14.06 3.44 -11.26
N ARG A 106 -14.19 4.29 -12.28
CA ARG A 106 -13.76 5.70 -12.21
C ARG A 106 -14.52 6.53 -11.15
N LYS A 107 -15.63 6.00 -10.62
CA LYS A 107 -16.38 6.59 -9.50
C LYS A 107 -15.73 6.30 -8.15
N HIS A 108 -14.87 5.28 -8.05
CA HIS A 108 -14.08 5.05 -6.86
C HIS A 108 -13.08 6.20 -6.69
N GLY A 109 -12.73 6.50 -5.46
CA GLY A 109 -11.71 7.50 -5.15
C GLY A 109 -10.65 6.94 -4.21
N SER A 110 -9.56 7.68 -4.09
CA SER A 110 -8.54 7.37 -3.11
C SER A 110 -7.77 8.61 -2.68
N CYS A 111 -7.64 8.81 -1.38
CA CYS A 111 -6.62 9.69 -0.82
C CYS A 111 -5.23 9.08 -1.08
N ALA A 112 -4.20 9.91 -1.14
CA ALA A 112 -2.83 9.47 -1.27
C ALA A 112 -1.91 10.33 -0.42
N ILE A 113 -1.08 9.68 0.38
CA ILE A 113 0.03 10.32 1.07
C ILE A 113 1.34 9.67 0.64
N ILE A 114 2.25 10.46 0.11
CA ILE A 114 3.50 10.02 -0.50
C ILE A 114 4.66 10.64 0.27
N SER A 115 5.71 9.85 0.50
CA SER A 115 6.98 10.31 1.03
C SER A 115 8.15 9.78 0.20
N ILE A 116 9.00 10.71 -0.24
CA ILE A 116 10.31 10.41 -0.84
C ILE A 116 11.37 10.72 0.20
N VAL A 117 12.16 9.72 0.57
CA VAL A 117 13.27 9.86 1.51
C VAL A 117 14.59 9.67 0.77
N ASN A 118 15.42 10.69 0.77
CA ASN A 118 16.75 10.67 0.16
C ASN A 118 17.81 10.73 1.24
N ARG A 119 18.81 9.85 1.16
CA ARG A 119 19.98 9.93 2.03
C ARG A 119 20.94 11.00 1.52
N VAL A 120 21.26 11.97 2.35
CA VAL A 120 22.23 13.05 2.09
C VAL A 120 23.24 13.06 3.23
N ASN A 121 24.44 12.52 3.00
CA ASN A 121 25.45 12.32 4.05
C ASN A 121 24.91 11.51 5.24
N ASP A 122 24.89 12.13 6.43
CA ASP A 122 24.41 11.55 7.70
C ASP A 122 22.95 11.91 8.05
N ARG A 123 22.24 12.58 7.14
CA ARG A 123 20.83 12.95 7.30
C ARG A 123 19.96 12.39 6.17
N TYR A 124 18.67 12.39 6.40
CA TYR A 124 17.66 11.96 5.45
C TYR A 124 16.73 13.13 5.16
N ASP A 125 16.74 13.60 3.91
CA ASP A 125 15.81 14.63 3.44
C ASP A 125 14.51 13.96 2.99
N VAL A 126 13.39 14.54 3.42
CA VAL A 126 12.05 14.01 3.16
C VAL A 126 11.25 15.02 2.35
N ILE A 127 10.65 14.56 1.25
CA ILE A 127 9.62 15.29 0.52
C ILE A 127 8.30 14.55 0.77
N CYS A 128 7.30 15.25 1.28
CA CYS A 128 5.97 14.72 1.51
C CYS A 128 5.00 15.35 0.50
N ALA A 129 4.07 14.55 -0.02
CA ALA A 129 2.97 15.03 -0.85
C ALA A 129 1.67 14.45 -0.29
N ASN A 130 0.75 15.32 0.15
CA ASN A 130 -0.55 14.91 0.70
C ASN A 130 -1.69 15.25 -0.26
N ILE A 131 -2.61 14.30 -0.44
CA ILE A 131 -3.85 14.41 -1.22
C ILE A 131 -4.92 13.70 -0.39
N GLY A 132 -5.71 14.44 0.38
CA GLY A 132 -6.68 13.85 1.31
C GLY A 132 -6.30 14.02 2.77
N ASP A 133 -6.76 13.09 3.60
CA ASP A 133 -6.76 13.14 5.07
C ASP A 133 -6.00 11.99 5.76
N SER A 134 -5.21 11.24 4.99
CA SER A 134 -4.07 10.51 5.56
C SER A 134 -3.00 11.49 6.05
N ARG A 135 -2.11 11.05 6.96
CA ARG A 135 -1.19 11.96 7.64
C ARG A 135 0.22 11.41 7.83
N ILE A 136 1.21 12.30 7.77
CA ILE A 136 2.61 12.04 8.08
C ILE A 136 3.03 12.70 9.39
N ILE A 137 3.68 11.93 10.25
CA ILE A 137 4.33 12.41 11.48
C ILE A 137 5.82 12.05 11.44
N ILE A 138 6.66 13.01 11.80
CA ILE A 138 8.04 12.75 12.20
C ILE A 138 8.15 12.81 13.71
N GLY A 139 8.99 11.97 14.30
CA GLY A 139 9.25 12.04 15.73
C GLY A 139 10.64 11.56 16.11
N SER A 140 11.06 11.92 17.32
CA SER A 140 12.36 11.56 17.87
C SER A 140 12.16 10.85 19.19
N VAL A 141 12.78 9.68 19.34
CA VAL A 141 12.76 8.95 20.59
C VAL A 141 13.84 9.53 21.51
N PRO A 142 13.50 9.94 22.75
CA PRO A 142 14.47 10.50 23.67
C PRO A 142 15.49 9.44 24.10
N LYS A 143 16.75 9.86 24.27
CA LYS A 143 17.84 8.98 24.73
C LYS A 143 17.72 8.58 26.20
N ASN A 144 17.09 9.44 27.01
CA ASN A 144 16.94 9.21 28.43
C ASN A 144 15.69 8.36 28.70
N PRO A 145 15.77 7.32 29.56
CA PRO A 145 14.61 6.57 30.00
C PRO A 145 13.53 7.50 30.58
N GLY A 146 12.29 7.35 30.13
CA GLY A 146 11.15 8.17 30.58
C GLY A 146 11.05 9.56 29.94
N GLY A 147 11.92 9.91 28.98
CA GLY A 147 11.76 11.15 28.22
C GLY A 147 10.46 11.17 27.40
N LYS A 148 9.90 12.37 27.18
CA LYS A 148 8.75 12.58 26.30
C LYS A 148 9.18 12.53 24.82
N VAL A 149 8.43 11.82 23.99
CA VAL A 149 8.63 11.78 22.53
C VAL A 149 8.33 13.18 21.96
N SER A 150 9.29 13.75 21.24
CA SER A 150 9.06 14.96 20.44
C SER A 150 8.55 14.55 19.05
N PHE A 151 7.57 15.27 18.52
CA PHE A 151 7.03 14.99 17.19
C PHE A 151 6.59 16.26 16.49
N ASN A 152 6.50 16.18 15.16
CA ASN A 152 5.90 17.20 14.31
C ASN A 152 5.06 16.53 13.23
N VAL A 153 3.90 17.12 12.93
CA VAL A 153 3.04 16.68 11.83
C VAL A 153 3.52 17.37 10.56
N LEU A 154 3.79 16.63 9.49
CA LEU A 154 4.27 17.21 8.23
C LEU A 154 3.15 17.56 7.27
N THR A 155 1.92 17.07 7.47
CA THR A 155 0.83 17.25 6.50
C THR A 155 -0.44 17.73 7.19
N GLU A 156 -1.18 18.61 6.52
CA GLU A 156 -2.53 19.03 6.93
C GLU A 156 -3.57 18.22 6.16
N ASP A 157 -4.57 17.69 6.88
CA ASP A 157 -5.66 16.92 6.28
C ASP A 157 -6.54 17.81 5.40
N HIS A 158 -6.85 17.37 4.19
CA HIS A 158 -7.66 18.12 3.25
C HIS A 158 -9.17 17.91 3.47
N LYS A 159 -9.69 18.46 4.57
CA LYS A 159 -11.12 18.41 4.91
C LYS A 159 -11.93 19.47 4.14
N PRO A 160 -13.15 19.16 3.67
CA PRO A 160 -14.01 20.13 2.95
C PRO A 160 -14.30 21.42 3.70
N GLU A 161 -14.22 21.43 5.03
CA GLU A 161 -14.47 22.62 5.85
C GLU A 161 -13.31 23.61 5.89
N LEU A 162 -12.11 23.20 5.46
CA LEU A 162 -10.99 24.11 5.34
C LEU A 162 -11.32 25.22 4.36
N GLU A 163 -11.10 26.47 4.76
CA GLU A 163 -11.56 27.65 4.01
C GLU A 163 -11.10 27.62 2.54
N ARG A 164 -9.84 27.27 2.29
CA ARG A 164 -9.27 27.14 0.92
C ARG A 164 -9.94 26.05 0.08
N GLU A 165 -10.35 24.94 0.70
CA GLU A 165 -11.01 23.83 0.02
C GLU A 165 -12.49 24.17 -0.21
N LYS A 166 -13.16 24.71 0.81
CA LYS A 166 -14.56 25.17 0.76
C LYS A 166 -14.77 26.22 -0.33
N GLN A 167 -13.88 27.21 -0.42
CA GLN A 167 -13.94 28.25 -1.46
C GLN A 167 -13.82 27.65 -2.87
N ARG A 168 -12.90 26.70 -3.08
CA ARG A 168 -12.78 25.99 -4.36
C ARG A 168 -14.05 25.21 -4.68
N ILE A 169 -14.59 24.46 -3.72
CA ILE A 169 -15.82 23.67 -3.88
C ILE A 169 -16.99 24.55 -4.30
N ILE A 170 -17.20 25.69 -3.62
CA ILE A 170 -18.26 26.65 -3.94
C ILE A 170 -18.04 27.28 -5.32
N LYS A 171 -16.80 27.68 -5.66
CA LYS A 171 -16.44 28.22 -6.97
C LYS A 171 -16.73 27.21 -8.10
N ALA A 172 -16.55 25.92 -7.83
CA ALA A 172 -16.86 24.82 -8.74
C ALA A 172 -18.36 24.43 -8.77
N GLY A 173 -19.25 25.27 -8.23
CA GLY A 173 -20.70 25.04 -8.21
C GLY A 173 -21.15 23.94 -7.24
N GLY A 174 -20.32 23.58 -6.26
CA GLY A 174 -20.66 22.65 -5.18
C GLY A 174 -21.03 23.36 -3.88
N PHE A 175 -21.26 22.58 -2.84
CA PHE A 175 -21.44 23.08 -1.48
C PHE A 175 -20.76 22.18 -0.45
N VAL A 176 -20.60 22.68 0.77
CA VAL A 176 -20.10 21.89 1.91
C VAL A 176 -21.21 21.82 2.94
N ASP A 177 -21.63 20.61 3.27
CA ASP A 177 -22.63 20.32 4.29
C ASP A 177 -22.11 19.23 5.23
N SER A 178 -22.19 19.48 6.53
CA SER A 178 -21.76 18.54 7.58
C SER A 178 -20.36 17.94 7.34
N GLY A 179 -19.40 18.78 6.93
CA GLY A 179 -18.04 18.38 6.61
C GLY A 179 -17.86 17.60 5.30
N ARG A 180 -18.85 17.60 4.40
CA ARG A 180 -18.85 16.81 3.16
C ARG A 180 -19.08 17.65 1.91
N VAL A 181 -18.37 17.35 0.83
CA VAL A 181 -18.59 17.89 -0.51
C VAL A 181 -19.93 17.39 -1.03
N ASP A 182 -20.81 18.32 -1.40
CA ASP A 182 -22.19 18.08 -1.84
C ASP A 182 -22.96 17.14 -0.88
N GLY A 183 -22.70 17.27 0.43
CA GLY A 183 -23.31 16.46 1.50
C GLY A 183 -22.89 14.99 1.52
N THR A 184 -21.98 14.56 0.65
CA THR A 184 -21.67 13.14 0.44
C THR A 184 -20.22 12.77 0.78
N LEU A 185 -19.23 13.41 0.14
CA LEU A 185 -17.82 12.99 0.25
C LEU A 185 -17.08 13.74 1.37
N ALA A 186 -16.47 13.02 2.31
CA ALA A 186 -15.80 13.60 3.49
C ALA A 186 -14.40 14.18 3.24
N VAL A 187 -13.89 14.05 2.01
CA VAL A 187 -12.57 14.53 1.60
C VAL A 187 -12.71 15.53 0.47
N SER A 188 -11.84 16.54 0.46
CA SER A 188 -11.82 17.57 -0.58
C SER A 188 -10.77 17.30 -1.67
N ARG A 189 -9.83 16.39 -1.42
CA ARG A 189 -8.79 16.01 -2.37
C ARG A 189 -8.63 14.50 -2.42
N ALA A 190 -8.60 13.95 -3.62
CA ALA A 190 -8.46 12.52 -3.90
C ALA A 190 -8.09 12.28 -5.36
N LEU A 191 -7.53 11.11 -5.67
CA LEU A 191 -7.53 10.54 -7.02
C LEU A 191 -8.88 9.89 -7.31
N GLY A 192 -9.28 9.80 -8.59
CA GLY A 192 -10.57 9.25 -8.99
C GLY A 192 -11.71 10.23 -8.70
N ASP A 193 -12.83 9.73 -8.15
CA ASP A 193 -14.01 10.55 -7.83
C ASP A 193 -14.57 11.31 -9.04
N TRP A 194 -14.66 10.65 -10.20
CA TRP A 194 -15.01 11.30 -11.47
C TRP A 194 -16.25 12.20 -11.43
N LEU A 195 -17.26 11.84 -10.62
CA LEU A 195 -18.49 12.64 -10.44
C LEU A 195 -18.24 14.05 -9.91
N TYR A 196 -17.12 14.28 -9.22
CA TYR A 196 -16.72 15.57 -8.68
C TYR A 196 -15.68 16.30 -9.56
N LYS A 197 -15.31 15.71 -10.70
CA LYS A 197 -14.27 16.16 -11.63
C LYS A 197 -14.71 16.22 -13.09
N CYS A 198 -16.01 16.12 -13.35
CA CYS A 198 -16.55 16.00 -14.70
C CYS A 198 -16.97 17.34 -15.34
N ASP A 199 -16.76 18.47 -14.66
CA ASP A 199 -17.06 19.78 -15.23
C ASP A 199 -15.98 20.17 -16.25
N THR A 200 -16.31 20.00 -17.54
CA THR A 200 -15.40 20.29 -18.65
C THR A 200 -15.05 21.77 -18.82
N SER A 201 -15.75 22.68 -18.13
CA SER A 201 -15.45 24.12 -18.17
C SER A 201 -14.37 24.53 -17.16
N LEU A 202 -14.03 23.65 -16.21
CA LEU A 202 -13.07 23.92 -15.14
C LEU A 202 -11.75 23.19 -15.37
N LEU A 203 -10.65 23.80 -14.93
CA LEU A 203 -9.36 23.13 -14.88
C LEU A 203 -9.40 21.97 -13.87
N SER A 204 -8.54 20.96 -14.04
CA SER A 204 -8.45 19.82 -13.10
C SER A 204 -8.15 20.25 -11.67
N SER A 205 -7.46 21.38 -11.48
CA SER A 205 -7.17 22.00 -10.18
C SER A 205 -8.30 22.86 -9.61
N GLU A 206 -9.38 23.06 -10.36
CA GLU A 206 -10.52 23.90 -9.98
C GLU A 206 -11.80 23.09 -9.78
N GLN A 207 -11.75 21.77 -9.93
CA GLN A 207 -12.87 20.87 -9.69
C GLN A 207 -13.28 20.85 -8.21
N LYS A 208 -14.47 20.31 -7.91
CA LYS A 208 -14.96 20.18 -6.52
C LYS A 208 -14.02 19.33 -5.68
N VAL A 209 -13.53 18.23 -6.24
CA VAL A 209 -12.47 17.38 -5.67
C VAL A 209 -11.27 17.42 -6.60
N ILE A 210 -10.08 17.61 -6.07
CA ILE A 210 -8.85 17.71 -6.90
C ILE A 210 -7.80 16.69 -6.45
N SER A 211 -6.96 16.25 -7.38
CA SER A 211 -5.80 15.39 -7.10
C SER A 211 -4.51 16.18 -6.85
N VAL A 212 -4.61 17.50 -6.66
CA VAL A 212 -3.45 18.39 -6.51
C VAL A 212 -2.79 18.19 -5.14
N PRO A 213 -1.53 17.69 -5.08
CA PRO A 213 -0.85 17.49 -3.81
C PRO A 213 -0.44 18.81 -3.16
N GLU A 214 -0.53 18.81 -1.83
CA GLU A 214 0.16 19.77 -0.96
C GLU A 214 1.51 19.19 -0.53
N PHE A 215 2.57 20.01 -0.61
CA PHE A 215 3.93 19.57 -0.32
C PHE A 215 4.44 20.11 0.99
N SER A 216 5.22 19.28 1.68
CA SER A 216 6.01 19.68 2.84
C SER A 216 7.35 18.96 2.83
N ARG A 217 8.29 19.46 3.63
CA ARG A 217 9.63 18.88 3.76
C ARG A 217 9.95 18.56 5.21
N GLY A 218 10.76 17.52 5.38
CA GLY A 218 11.32 17.13 6.67
C GLY A 218 12.80 16.78 6.55
N SER A 219 13.47 16.74 7.69
CA SER A 219 14.84 16.27 7.82
C SER A 219 14.93 15.32 9.00
N LEU A 220 15.51 14.16 8.79
CA LEU A 220 15.60 13.10 9.80
C LEU A 220 17.05 12.67 10.01
N THR A 221 17.34 12.21 11.23
CA THR A 221 18.61 11.65 11.68
C THR A 221 18.40 10.21 12.17
N SER A 222 19.46 9.55 12.64
CA SER A 222 19.42 8.14 13.04
C SER A 222 18.49 7.81 14.22
N ASN A 223 18.12 8.81 15.04
CA ASN A 223 17.26 8.61 16.23
C ASN A 223 15.79 8.94 15.97
N ASP A 224 15.48 9.35 14.75
CA ASP A 224 14.15 9.78 14.36
C ASP A 224 13.38 8.64 13.70
N PHE A 225 12.07 8.80 13.62
CA PHE A 225 11.16 7.97 12.87
C PHE A 225 10.24 8.81 12.00
N LEU A 226 9.75 8.20 10.92
CA LEU A 226 8.74 8.77 10.03
C LEU A 226 7.58 7.78 9.96
N LEU A 227 6.38 8.25 10.26
CA LEU A 227 5.14 7.49 10.21
C LEU A 227 4.24 8.06 9.13
N LEU A 228 3.79 7.21 8.20
CA LEU A 228 2.65 7.46 7.33
C LEU A 228 1.49 6.62 7.88
N ALA A 229 0.29 7.18 7.96
CA ALA A 229 -0.90 6.44 8.37
C ALA A 229 -2.17 7.01 7.73
N CYS A 230 -3.17 6.15 7.46
CA CYS A 230 -4.49 6.58 7.01
C CYS A 230 -5.34 7.14 8.17
N ASP A 231 -6.49 7.71 7.83
CA ASP A 231 -7.36 8.36 8.82
C ASP A 231 -7.95 7.36 9.83
N GLY A 232 -8.12 6.09 9.48
CA GLY A 232 -8.58 5.04 10.39
C GLY A 232 -7.75 4.91 11.68
N ILE A 233 -6.51 5.41 11.69
CA ILE A 233 -5.70 5.56 12.91
C ILE A 233 -6.01 6.89 13.62
N PHE A 234 -6.05 7.99 12.87
CA PHE A 234 -6.16 9.36 13.38
C PHE A 234 -7.59 9.82 13.74
N GLU A 235 -8.62 9.10 13.31
CA GLU A 235 -10.01 9.34 13.72
C GLU A 235 -10.22 9.03 15.20
N SER A 236 -9.54 7.97 15.70
CA SER A 236 -9.70 7.50 17.09
C SER A 236 -8.56 7.91 18.00
N LEU A 237 -7.38 8.22 17.45
CA LEU A 237 -6.19 8.62 18.21
C LEU A 237 -5.69 10.00 17.77
N ASN A 238 -5.45 10.89 18.74
CA ASN A 238 -4.80 12.17 18.44
C ASN A 238 -3.30 12.01 18.15
N ASN A 239 -2.70 13.05 17.56
CA ASN A 239 -1.28 13.03 17.14
C ASN A 239 -0.30 12.70 18.28
N GLU A 240 -0.55 13.21 19.49
CA GLU A 240 0.30 12.97 20.65
C GLU A 240 0.26 11.51 21.11
N THR A 241 -0.94 10.91 21.14
CA THR A 241 -1.13 9.50 21.48
C THR A 241 -0.48 8.58 20.45
N VAL A 242 -0.60 8.90 19.16
CA VAL A 242 0.05 8.15 18.08
C VAL A 242 1.57 8.23 18.21
N ALA A 243 2.12 9.44 18.29
CA ALA A 243 3.57 9.65 18.40
C ALA A 243 4.17 9.01 19.66
N SER A 244 3.48 9.14 20.80
CA SER A 244 3.92 8.54 22.06
C SER A 244 3.87 7.01 22.02
N THR A 245 2.86 6.43 21.36
CA THR A 245 2.74 4.97 21.20
C THR A 245 3.86 4.41 20.34
N VAL A 246 4.13 5.04 19.20
CA VAL A 246 5.24 4.67 18.32
C VAL A 246 6.58 4.82 19.03
N GLY A 247 6.86 5.99 19.61
CA GLY A 247 8.16 6.27 20.22
C GLY A 247 8.46 5.39 21.43
N ARG A 248 7.46 5.09 22.27
CA ARG A 248 7.63 4.17 23.42
C ARG A 248 7.97 2.76 22.97
N HIS A 249 7.21 2.21 22.02
CA HIS A 249 7.44 0.85 21.54
C HIS A 249 8.76 0.74 20.76
N LEU A 250 9.17 1.78 20.02
CA LEU A 250 10.51 1.85 19.41
C LEU A 250 11.62 1.88 20.47
N ALA A 251 11.44 2.59 21.59
CA ALA A 251 12.40 2.59 22.69
C ALA A 251 12.52 1.19 23.34
N GLU A 252 11.41 0.55 23.64
CA GLU A 252 11.33 -0.79 24.25
C GLU A 252 11.96 -1.86 23.35
N THR A 253 11.64 -1.83 22.06
CA THR A 253 12.20 -2.76 21.07
C THR A 253 13.60 -2.37 20.62
N LYS A 254 14.17 -1.23 21.06
CA LYS A 254 15.47 -0.72 20.56
C LYS A 254 15.50 -0.60 19.03
N PHE A 255 14.43 -0.06 18.47
CA PHE A 255 14.23 0.12 17.03
C PHE A 255 14.36 -1.19 16.25
N ASP A 256 13.92 -2.31 16.83
CA ASP A 256 14.14 -3.62 16.24
C ASP A 256 13.09 -3.98 15.19
N ASP A 257 11.80 -3.85 15.51
CA ASP A 257 10.74 -4.26 14.59
C ASP A 257 9.71 -3.13 14.38
N PRO A 258 9.87 -2.30 13.32
CA PRO A 258 8.90 -1.27 12.99
C PRO A 258 7.51 -1.87 12.70
N SER A 259 7.42 -3.05 12.10
CA SER A 259 6.14 -3.71 11.86
C SER A 259 5.46 -4.16 13.16
N SER A 260 6.21 -4.60 14.17
CA SER A 260 5.66 -4.89 15.51
C SER A 260 5.12 -3.62 16.17
N THR A 261 5.82 -2.49 16.02
CA THR A 261 5.35 -1.20 16.53
C THR A 261 4.03 -0.79 15.88
N LEU A 262 3.90 -1.01 14.56
CA LEU A 262 2.66 -0.77 13.85
C LEU A 262 1.53 -1.70 14.31
N VAL A 263 1.80 -2.98 14.61
CA VAL A 263 0.79 -3.90 15.17
C VAL A 263 0.20 -3.33 16.45
N SER A 264 1.04 -2.87 17.38
CA SER A 264 0.59 -2.23 18.62
C SER A 264 -0.20 -0.94 18.37
N LEU A 265 0.18 -0.14 17.37
CA LEU A 265 -0.57 1.05 16.99
C LEU A 265 -1.95 0.70 16.42
N LEU A 266 -2.04 -0.29 15.53
CA LEU A 266 -3.33 -0.72 14.95
C LEU A 266 -4.26 -1.30 16.02
N ASP A 267 -3.73 -2.10 16.95
CA ASP A 267 -4.49 -2.60 18.10
C ASP A 267 -5.00 -1.44 18.97
N ALA A 268 -4.14 -0.46 19.28
CA ALA A 268 -4.54 0.72 20.06
C ALA A 268 -5.63 1.55 19.35
N SER A 269 -5.57 1.69 18.02
CA SER A 269 -6.60 2.38 17.24
C SER A 269 -7.93 1.63 17.27
N LEU A 270 -7.91 0.30 17.13
CA LEU A 270 -9.11 -0.53 17.24
C LEU A 270 -9.73 -0.48 18.64
N ASP A 271 -8.90 -0.59 19.68
CA ASP A 271 -9.33 -0.51 21.09
C ASP A 271 -9.88 0.87 21.44
N ALA A 272 -9.38 1.93 20.80
CA ALA A 272 -9.90 3.29 20.92
C ALA A 272 -11.22 3.52 20.15
N GLY A 273 -11.71 2.52 19.42
CA GLY A 273 -13.02 2.53 18.76
C GLY A 273 -13.00 2.76 17.26
N SER A 274 -11.84 2.68 16.60
CA SER A 274 -11.76 2.80 15.14
C SER A 274 -12.59 1.71 14.47
N LYS A 275 -13.42 2.13 13.50
CA LYS A 275 -14.24 1.22 12.69
C LYS A 275 -13.78 1.14 11.24
N ASP A 276 -12.67 1.79 10.92
CA ASP A 276 -12.20 1.89 9.55
C ASP A 276 -11.19 0.79 9.17
N ASN A 277 -10.80 0.78 7.89
CA ASN A 277 -9.54 0.20 7.47
C ASN A 277 -8.39 0.98 8.13
N MET A 278 -7.32 0.28 8.47
CA MET A 278 -6.18 0.89 9.12
C MET A 278 -4.90 0.41 8.45
N SER A 279 -4.10 1.34 7.97
CA SER A 279 -2.81 1.11 7.33
C SER A 279 -1.76 2.06 7.86
N GLY A 280 -0.54 1.56 8.01
CA GLY A 280 0.59 2.36 8.46
C GLY A 280 1.91 1.90 7.86
N ILE A 281 2.80 2.86 7.63
CA ILE A 281 4.20 2.63 7.26
C ILE A 281 5.08 3.38 8.25
N LEU A 282 5.99 2.67 8.92
CA LEU A 282 6.91 3.23 9.90
C LEU A 282 8.34 3.04 9.40
N ILE A 283 9.06 4.15 9.25
CA ILE A 283 10.44 4.18 8.81
C ILE A 283 11.33 4.56 10.00
N THR A 284 12.41 3.81 10.18
CA THR A 284 13.48 4.10 11.15
C THR A 284 14.84 4.03 10.45
N PHE A 285 15.82 4.74 11.01
CA PHE A 285 17.13 4.93 10.39
C PHE A 285 18.25 4.23 11.18
N ALA A 286 17.90 3.10 11.79
CA ALA A 286 18.83 2.31 12.60
C ALA A 286 19.93 1.68 11.72
N LYS A 287 21.19 1.75 12.17
CA LYS A 287 22.34 1.07 11.55
C LYS A 287 22.28 -0.46 11.73
N LYS A 288 21.25 -1.10 11.19
CA LYS A 288 21.04 -2.55 11.27
C LYS A 288 20.87 -3.13 9.87
N ASP A 289 21.77 -4.02 9.49
CA ASP A 289 21.78 -4.66 8.16
C ASP A 289 21.04 -6.01 8.13
N ARG A 290 20.50 -6.47 9.27
CA ARG A 290 19.92 -7.82 9.41
C ARG A 290 18.50 -7.80 10.00
N TYR A 291 17.49 -7.63 9.15
CA TYR A 291 16.11 -8.04 9.49
C TYR A 291 15.54 -9.07 8.53
N SER A 292 14.64 -9.88 9.07
CA SER A 292 13.75 -10.73 8.29
C SER A 292 12.80 -9.85 7.46
N ARG A 293 12.84 -10.05 6.14
CA ARG A 293 12.02 -9.33 5.15
C ARG A 293 10.66 -10.00 4.87
N LYS A 294 10.31 -11.03 5.65
CA LYS A 294 9.14 -11.87 5.33
C LYS A 294 7.85 -11.08 5.58
N LYS A 295 7.00 -11.02 4.57
CA LYS A 295 5.59 -10.68 4.72
C LYS A 295 4.96 -11.75 5.63
N ARG A 296 4.20 -11.33 6.64
CA ARG A 296 3.58 -12.22 7.63
C ARG A 296 2.11 -11.88 7.80
N PHE A 297 1.34 -12.90 8.10
CA PHE A 297 -0.04 -12.79 8.52
C PHE A 297 -0.09 -12.97 10.04
N VAL A 298 -0.49 -11.91 10.75
CA VAL A 298 -0.73 -11.96 12.20
C VAL A 298 -2.18 -12.34 12.39
N GLN A 299 -2.40 -13.55 12.89
CA GLN A 299 -3.75 -14.06 13.08
C GLN A 299 -4.54 -13.21 14.08
N SER A 300 -5.83 -13.11 13.81
CA SER A 300 -6.83 -12.47 14.64
C SER A 300 -6.90 -13.09 16.05
N LYS A 301 -7.20 -12.28 17.07
CA LYS A 301 -7.51 -12.80 18.41
C LYS A 301 -8.92 -13.40 18.44
N LEU A 302 -9.89 -12.76 17.76
CA LEU A 302 -11.30 -13.16 17.69
C LEU A 302 -11.56 -14.32 16.72
N GLY A 303 -10.72 -14.47 15.69
CA GLY A 303 -10.79 -15.46 14.62
C GLY A 303 -10.50 -16.89 15.07
N ARG A 304 -10.34 -17.14 16.37
CA ARG A 304 -10.18 -18.49 16.91
C ARG A 304 -11.52 -19.14 17.27
N ASP A 305 -12.56 -18.34 17.51
CA ASP A 305 -13.91 -18.85 17.77
C ASP A 305 -15.01 -17.84 17.40
N ILE A 306 -15.59 -18.02 16.22
CA ILE A 306 -16.77 -17.27 15.76
C ILE A 306 -18.07 -18.08 15.92
N THR A 307 -18.04 -19.21 16.64
CA THR A 307 -19.23 -20.03 16.86
C THR A 307 -20.29 -19.27 17.67
N GLN A 308 -19.84 -18.33 18.50
CA GLN A 308 -20.65 -17.34 19.21
C GLN A 308 -21.41 -16.35 18.31
N LEU A 309 -21.04 -16.21 17.03
CA LEU A 309 -21.73 -15.31 16.10
C LEU A 309 -22.99 -15.96 15.52
N ALA A 310 -24.04 -15.16 15.34
CA ALA A 310 -25.23 -15.57 14.62
C ALA A 310 -24.88 -15.97 13.16
N PRO A 311 -25.60 -16.91 12.52
CA PRO A 311 -25.21 -17.47 11.22
C PRO A 311 -24.94 -16.44 10.11
N VAL A 312 -25.74 -15.38 10.03
CA VAL A 312 -25.58 -14.31 9.03
C VAL A 312 -24.30 -13.51 9.27
N GLN A 313 -24.03 -13.14 10.52
CA GLN A 313 -22.84 -12.40 10.92
C GLN A 313 -21.57 -13.23 10.69
N ARG A 314 -21.64 -14.52 11.02
CA ARG A 314 -20.57 -15.50 10.77
C ARG A 314 -20.17 -15.54 9.29
N LYS A 315 -21.16 -15.62 8.39
CA LYS A 315 -20.94 -15.66 6.94
C LYS A 315 -20.33 -14.36 6.40
N GLN A 316 -20.79 -13.21 6.89
CA GLN A 316 -20.25 -11.90 6.50
C GLN A 316 -18.80 -11.76 6.95
N PHE A 317 -18.51 -12.09 8.21
CA PHE A 317 -17.15 -12.07 8.76
C PHE A 317 -16.21 -13.00 7.99
N ALA A 318 -16.60 -14.27 7.80
CA ALA A 318 -15.75 -15.24 7.12
C ALA A 318 -15.44 -14.82 5.68
N ARG A 319 -16.42 -14.23 4.97
CA ARG A 319 -16.20 -13.69 3.62
C ARG A 319 -15.20 -12.53 3.64
N ALA A 320 -15.35 -11.59 4.56
CA ALA A 320 -14.46 -10.44 4.71
C ALA A 320 -13.02 -10.89 5.03
N TYR A 321 -12.84 -11.71 6.07
CA TYR A 321 -11.56 -12.29 6.48
C TYR A 321 -10.87 -13.01 5.32
N CYS A 322 -11.58 -13.92 4.64
CA CYS A 322 -11.01 -14.69 3.54
C CYS A 322 -10.67 -13.82 2.33
N THR A 323 -11.44 -12.75 2.09
CA THR A 323 -11.17 -11.82 0.98
C THR A 323 -9.89 -11.05 1.26
N PHE A 324 -9.74 -10.49 2.46
CA PHE A 324 -8.54 -9.78 2.89
C PHE A 324 -7.28 -10.66 2.88
N ALA A 325 -7.35 -11.86 3.46
CA ALA A 325 -6.22 -12.78 3.46
C ALA A 325 -5.78 -13.14 2.03
N LYS A 326 -6.74 -13.41 1.12
CA LYS A 326 -6.44 -13.73 -0.27
C LYS A 326 -5.87 -12.54 -1.05
N SER A 327 -6.43 -11.34 -0.88
CA SER A 327 -5.91 -10.14 -1.57
C SER A 327 -4.46 -9.84 -1.18
N GLU A 328 -4.05 -10.28 0.01
CA GLU A 328 -2.69 -10.10 0.53
C GLU A 328 -1.76 -11.30 0.27
N GLY A 329 -2.21 -12.34 -0.43
CA GLY A 329 -1.41 -13.53 -0.78
C GLY A 329 -1.28 -14.58 0.33
N PHE A 330 -2.25 -14.63 1.24
CA PHE A 330 -2.36 -15.58 2.35
C PHE A 330 -3.55 -16.53 2.14
N GLU A 331 -3.63 -17.18 0.97
CA GLU A 331 -4.73 -18.09 0.64
C GLU A 331 -4.78 -19.31 1.56
N LYS A 332 -3.63 -19.75 2.09
CA LYS A 332 -3.55 -20.86 3.04
C LYS A 332 -4.24 -20.51 4.35
N ASP A 333 -3.96 -19.35 4.91
CA ASP A 333 -4.60 -18.83 6.13
C ASP A 333 -6.11 -18.69 5.96
N ALA A 334 -6.56 -18.28 4.76
CA ALA A 334 -7.99 -18.23 4.42
C ALA A 334 -8.64 -19.63 4.41
N VAL A 335 -7.96 -20.64 3.86
CA VAL A 335 -8.47 -22.03 3.79
C VAL A 335 -8.50 -22.67 5.18
N GLU A 336 -7.43 -22.53 5.97
CA GLU A 336 -7.35 -23.04 7.33
C GLU A 336 -8.45 -22.45 8.21
N TYR A 337 -8.68 -21.14 8.09
CA TYR A 337 -9.79 -20.48 8.78
C TYR A 337 -11.15 -21.10 8.43
N LEU A 338 -11.44 -21.32 7.14
CA LEU A 338 -12.71 -21.94 6.73
C LEU A 338 -12.88 -23.38 7.26
N GLN A 339 -11.78 -24.13 7.39
CA GLN A 339 -11.80 -25.50 7.94
C GLN A 339 -12.15 -25.49 9.43
N LEU A 340 -11.67 -24.50 10.19
CA LEU A 340 -11.99 -24.36 11.62
C LEU A 340 -13.48 -24.07 11.89
N LEU A 341 -14.22 -23.56 10.90
CA LEU A 341 -15.60 -23.10 11.10
C LEU A 341 -16.69 -24.16 10.92
N ASP A 342 -16.34 -25.39 10.51
CA ASP A 342 -17.30 -26.41 10.06
C ASP A 342 -18.36 -25.85 9.09
N CYS A 343 -18.03 -24.77 8.37
CA CYS A 343 -18.91 -24.18 7.38
C CYS A 343 -19.03 -25.19 6.25
N GLU A 344 -20.21 -25.82 6.16
CA GLU A 344 -20.55 -26.87 5.22
C GLU A 344 -19.95 -26.65 3.82
N LYS A 345 -19.72 -27.78 3.14
CA LYS A 345 -19.20 -27.96 1.77
C LYS A 345 -19.78 -27.06 0.68
N SER A 346 -20.72 -26.15 0.97
CA SER A 346 -21.31 -25.13 0.09
C SER A 346 -20.44 -23.88 -0.11
N PHE A 347 -19.49 -23.55 0.79
CA PHE A 347 -18.51 -22.47 0.57
C PHE A 347 -17.23 -22.91 -0.16
N ILE A 348 -16.97 -24.22 -0.15
CA ILE A 348 -15.78 -24.85 -0.73
C ILE A 348 -15.87 -25.15 -2.26
N PRO A 349 -17.01 -25.20 -2.98
CA PRO A 349 -17.00 -25.65 -4.37
C PRO A 349 -16.85 -24.49 -5.36
N LYS A 350 -15.59 -24.09 -5.57
CA LYS A 350 -14.97 -23.78 -6.88
C LYS A 350 -13.43 -23.83 -6.82
N LEU A 351 -12.86 -24.46 -5.79
CA LEU A 351 -11.41 -24.56 -5.57
C LEU A 351 -10.71 -25.71 -6.32
N LYS A 352 -11.44 -26.51 -7.12
CA LYS A 352 -10.87 -27.64 -7.88
C LYS A 352 -11.16 -27.66 -9.39
N GLY A 353 -11.70 -26.58 -9.96
CA GLY A 353 -12.17 -26.54 -11.35
C GLY A 353 -11.40 -25.61 -12.28
N LYS A 354 -10.08 -25.76 -12.39
CA LYS A 354 -9.29 -25.34 -13.58
C LYS A 354 -7.86 -25.91 -13.57
N ILE A 355 -7.71 -27.20 -13.25
CA ILE A 355 -6.54 -27.98 -13.65
C ILE A 355 -7.05 -29.35 -14.11
N SER A 356 -7.53 -29.41 -15.34
CA SER A 356 -7.76 -30.68 -16.05
C SER A 356 -7.51 -30.46 -17.53
N GLY A 357 -6.22 -30.39 -17.89
CA GLY A 357 -5.75 -30.77 -19.21
C GLY A 357 -5.39 -32.25 -19.16
N ASN A 358 -6.32 -33.07 -19.68
CA ASN A 358 -6.21 -34.47 -20.11
C ASN A 358 -4.98 -35.29 -19.68
N VAL A 359 -5.21 -36.28 -18.80
CA VAL A 359 -4.45 -37.54 -18.82
C VAL A 359 -5.43 -38.69 -18.70
N SER A 360 -5.70 -39.35 -19.83
CA SER A 360 -6.35 -40.66 -19.90
C SER A 360 -5.41 -41.74 -19.37
N HIS A 361 -5.91 -42.57 -18.46
CA HIS A 361 -5.22 -43.76 -17.97
C HIS A 361 -5.11 -44.85 -19.03
N SER A 362 -3.91 -45.36 -19.28
CA SER A 362 -3.70 -46.74 -19.75
C SER A 362 -2.74 -47.48 -18.82
N ARG A 363 -3.20 -48.60 -18.26
CA ARG A 363 -2.42 -49.54 -17.46
C ARG A 363 -1.32 -50.20 -18.31
N HIS A 364 -0.07 -50.24 -17.82
CA HIS A 364 0.67 -51.51 -17.61
C HIS A 364 2.16 -51.35 -17.22
N ARG A 365 2.56 -52.26 -16.32
CA ARG A 365 3.88 -52.93 -16.14
C ARG A 365 5.11 -52.13 -15.66
N LYS A 366 5.62 -52.62 -14.52
CA LYS A 366 6.96 -52.40 -13.93
C LYS A 366 8.10 -52.49 -14.96
N ARG A 367 9.10 -51.60 -14.87
CA ARG A 367 10.55 -51.85 -15.13
C ARG A 367 11.44 -50.72 -14.55
N ARG A 368 12.72 -51.06 -14.35
CA ARG A 368 13.81 -50.45 -13.54
C ARG A 368 14.43 -49.15 -14.14
N PRO A 369 15.33 -48.42 -13.43
CA PRO A 369 15.76 -47.06 -13.76
C PRO A 369 17.03 -47.02 -14.64
N TYR A 370 17.12 -46.11 -15.62
CA TYR A 370 18.38 -45.66 -16.24
C TYR A 370 18.23 -44.30 -16.97
N ASP A 371 19.34 -43.55 -16.94
CA ASP A 371 19.85 -42.53 -17.89
C ASP A 371 19.53 -41.02 -17.74
N PHE A 372 20.31 -40.40 -16.85
CA PHE A 372 20.79 -39.02 -16.93
C PHE A 372 21.84 -38.88 -18.05
N LEU A 373 21.43 -38.78 -19.31
CA LEU A 373 22.33 -38.37 -20.40
C LEU A 373 21.57 -37.88 -21.62
N LYS A 374 20.87 -36.73 -21.53
CA LYS A 374 20.28 -36.07 -22.74
C LYS A 374 19.88 -34.60 -22.60
N MET A 375 20.43 -33.87 -21.63
CA MET A 375 20.19 -32.41 -21.47
C MET A 375 21.43 -31.54 -21.71
N GLY A 376 22.50 -32.11 -22.28
CA GLY A 376 23.75 -31.39 -22.57
C GLY A 376 23.98 -30.99 -24.04
N ILE A 377 23.10 -31.38 -24.97
CA ILE A 377 23.33 -31.21 -26.41
C ILE A 377 22.50 -30.06 -27.01
N ALA A 378 21.40 -29.65 -26.36
CA ALA A 378 20.53 -28.59 -26.88
C ALA A 378 21.07 -27.16 -26.68
N VAL A 379 21.98 -26.94 -25.72
CA VAL A 379 22.55 -25.61 -25.43
C VAL A 379 23.72 -25.27 -26.38
N PHE A 380 24.34 -26.27 -27.00
CA PHE A 380 25.51 -26.07 -27.86
C PHE A 380 25.14 -25.66 -29.31
N ILE A 381 23.92 -25.99 -29.76
CA ILE A 381 23.48 -25.71 -31.16
C ILE A 381 23.05 -24.25 -31.34
N VAL A 382 22.56 -23.58 -30.30
CA VAL A 382 22.12 -22.16 -30.39
C VAL A 382 23.32 -21.19 -30.39
N PHE A 383 24.43 -21.55 -29.76
CA PHE A 383 25.63 -20.68 -29.70
C PHE A 383 26.43 -20.64 -31.01
N VAL A 384 26.36 -21.70 -31.83
CA VAL A 384 27.05 -21.78 -33.13
C VAL A 384 26.29 -21.01 -34.23
N ALA A 385 24.96 -20.88 -34.14
CA ALA A 385 24.16 -20.15 -35.12
C ALA A 385 24.31 -18.61 -35.04
N ILE A 386 24.57 -18.07 -33.83
CA ILE A 386 24.73 -16.62 -33.61
C ILE A 386 26.14 -16.15 -34.02
N THR A 387 27.15 -17.00 -33.90
CA THR A 387 28.54 -16.66 -34.28
C THR A 387 28.79 -16.73 -35.80
N LEU A 388 28.06 -17.55 -36.55
CA LEU A 388 28.14 -17.55 -38.03
C LEU A 388 27.43 -16.35 -38.68
N SER A 389 26.40 -15.78 -38.05
CA SER A 389 25.65 -14.65 -38.62
C SER A 389 26.39 -13.30 -38.52
N LEU A 390 27.33 -13.16 -37.58
CA LEU A 390 28.15 -11.96 -37.39
C LEU A 390 29.45 -11.95 -38.24
N SER A 391 29.85 -13.09 -38.79
CA SER A 391 31.04 -13.20 -39.66
C SER A 391 30.74 -12.87 -41.12
N VAL A 392 29.48 -13.05 -41.57
CA VAL A 392 29.05 -12.75 -42.95
C VAL A 392 28.75 -11.26 -43.16
N ALA A 393 28.37 -10.53 -42.12
CA ALA A 393 28.06 -9.10 -42.20
C ALA A 393 29.30 -8.17 -42.23
N ARG A 394 30.51 -8.67 -41.94
CA ARG A 394 31.76 -7.88 -41.95
C ARG A 394 32.57 -7.94 -43.24
N ASN A 395 32.13 -8.72 -44.24
CA ASN A 395 32.83 -8.88 -45.52
C ASN A 395 32.18 -8.14 -46.71
N PHE A 396 31.24 -7.22 -46.46
CA PHE A 396 30.55 -6.46 -47.50
C PHE A 396 30.81 -4.95 -47.51
N GLU A 397 31.76 -4.45 -46.70
CA GLU A 397 32.10 -3.01 -46.63
C GLU A 397 33.50 -2.63 -47.15
N PHE A 398 34.16 -3.53 -47.89
CA PHE A 398 35.40 -3.23 -48.62
C PHE A 398 35.32 -3.76 -50.05
N MET A 399 34.54 -3.11 -50.91
CA MET A 399 34.69 -3.10 -52.38
C MET A 399 33.78 -2.00 -52.99
N SER A 400 34.34 -1.17 -53.88
CA SER A 400 33.74 -0.05 -54.67
C SER A 400 33.56 1.26 -53.87
N ILE A 401 34.30 2.37 -54.12
CA ILE A 401 34.28 3.28 -55.30
C ILE A 401 32.86 3.62 -55.73
#